data_AF-A0A4Q5SHJ2-F1
#
_entry.id   AF-A0A4Q5SHJ2-F1
#
_cell.length_a   1.000
_cell.length_b   1.000
_cell.length_c   1.000
_cell.angle_alpha   90.00
_cell.angle_beta   90.00
_cell.angle_gamma   90.00
#
_symmetry.space_group_name_H-M   'P 1'
#
loop_
_entity.id
_entity.type
_entity.pdbx_description
1 polymer ?
#
loop_
_entity_poly.entity_id
_entity_poly.type
_entity_poly.pdbx_seq_one_letter_code
_entity_poly.pdbx_strand_id
1 'polypeptide(L)'
;MRSFKSSIRRFVLVGTAVLAVAIGGAPAVAQDEAGFQTYINGPLREQALREGVSARTLDAVLPSLTYNPRVIELDRDQPGSSTAAIPAFAPYKARHVDAARINR
;
A
#
# COMPACT_ATOMS: atom_id res chain seq x y z
N MET A 1 35.01 -7.48 57.57
CA MET A 1 34.45 -7.16 58.91
C MET A 1 33.96 -5.72 58.88
N ARG A 2 32.66 -5.50 59.21
CA ARG A 2 31.97 -4.20 59.41
C ARG A 2 31.58 -3.46 58.11
N SER A 3 30.33 -3.63 57.62
CA SER A 3 29.08 -2.94 58.01
C SER A 3 28.98 -1.55 57.39
N PHE A 4 28.21 -1.35 56.32
CA PHE A 4 26.77 -1.03 56.29
C PHE A 4 26.40 0.25 57.07
N LYS A 5 25.96 1.29 56.34
CA LYS A 5 24.78 2.09 56.68
C LYS A 5 24.32 2.93 55.48
N SER A 6 23.13 2.56 55.00
CA SER A 6 22.24 3.26 54.08
C SER A 6 21.94 4.69 54.55
N SER A 7 21.68 5.62 53.62
CA SER A 7 20.57 6.56 53.79
C SER A 7 20.19 7.35 52.53
N ILE A 8 18.90 7.23 52.23
CA ILE A 8 17.99 8.27 51.75
C ILE A 8 17.78 8.36 50.23
N ARG A 9 16.62 7.77 49.88
CA ARG A 9 15.77 8.00 48.72
C ARG A 9 15.63 9.51 48.42
N ARG A 10 15.93 9.90 47.19
CA ARG A 10 15.28 11.04 46.54
C ARG A 10 14.62 10.55 45.27
N PHE A 11 13.31 10.32 45.40
CA PHE A 11 12.37 10.35 44.29
C PHE A 11 12.42 11.75 43.68
N VAL A 12 12.89 11.86 42.45
CA VAL A 12 12.37 12.83 41.50
C VAL A 12 12.12 12.08 40.21
N LEU A 13 10.85 11.79 39.99
CA LEU A 13 10.26 11.40 38.73
C LEU A 13 10.69 12.40 37.65
N VAL A 14 11.55 11.97 36.73
CA VAL A 14 11.70 12.61 35.43
C VAL A 14 11.08 11.65 34.43
N GLY A 15 10.01 12.12 33.80
CA GLY A 15 9.02 11.31 33.11
C GLY A 15 9.59 10.45 31.99
N THR A 16 9.43 9.14 32.15
CA THR A 16 9.37 8.18 31.05
C THR A 16 8.05 8.35 30.31
N ALA A 17 8.03 9.18 29.26
CA ALA A 17 6.97 9.17 28.27
C ALA A 17 7.38 9.97 27.03
N VAL A 18 8.09 9.33 26.08
CA VAL A 18 7.73 9.32 24.64
C VAL A 18 8.42 8.09 24.02
N LEU A 19 7.75 6.93 24.07
CA LEU A 19 8.00 5.83 23.14
C LEU A 19 6.71 5.62 22.36
N ALA A 20 6.42 6.52 21.42
CA ALA A 20 5.24 6.41 20.56
C ALA A 20 5.45 7.16 19.23
N VAL A 21 6.56 6.91 18.53
CA VAL A 21 6.70 7.26 17.11
C VAL A 21 7.46 6.13 16.41
N ALA A 22 6.78 5.01 16.17
CA ALA A 22 7.29 3.95 15.29
C ALA A 22 6.14 3.16 14.62
N ILE A 23 5.04 3.83 14.25
CA ILE A 23 4.00 3.23 13.39
C ILE A 23 4.19 3.62 11.90
N GLY A 24 5.22 4.41 11.59
CA GLY A 24 5.53 4.80 10.21
C GLY A 24 6.62 3.92 9.61
N GLY A 25 6.25 2.88 8.89
CA GLY A 25 7.17 2.19 7.98
C GLY A 25 7.35 0.70 8.19
N ALA A 26 6.28 -0.05 8.46
CA ALA A 26 6.30 -1.43 7.95
C ALA A 26 6.56 -1.32 6.43
N PRO A 27 7.56 -2.02 5.87
CA PRO A 27 7.81 -1.96 4.44
C PRO A 27 6.51 -2.29 3.74
N ALA A 28 6.12 -1.47 2.77
CA ALA A 28 4.95 -1.75 1.96
C ALA A 28 5.15 -3.14 1.34
N VAL A 29 4.38 -4.11 1.83
CA VAL A 29 4.44 -5.49 1.33
C VAL A 29 3.81 -5.45 -0.06
N ALA A 30 4.52 -5.97 -1.07
CA ALA A 30 4.22 -5.87 -2.50
C ALA A 30 4.77 -4.65 -3.26
N GLN A 31 5.92 -4.08 -2.88
CA GLN A 31 6.69 -3.19 -3.78
C GLN A 31 7.57 -3.95 -4.78
N ASP A 32 7.61 -5.27 -4.68
CA ASP A 32 8.31 -6.19 -5.56
C ASP A 32 7.53 -7.50 -5.71
N GLU A 33 8.00 -8.37 -6.60
CA GLU A 33 7.36 -9.67 -6.88
C GLU A 33 7.24 -10.54 -5.63
N ALA A 34 8.26 -10.60 -4.77
CA ALA A 34 8.25 -11.45 -3.58
C ALA A 34 7.20 -11.00 -2.56
N GLY A 35 7.12 -9.70 -2.31
CA GLY A 35 6.09 -9.10 -1.47
C GLY A 35 4.69 -9.28 -2.04
N PHE A 36 4.55 -9.18 -3.37
CA PHE A 36 3.28 -9.39 -4.06
C PHE A 36 2.80 -10.83 -3.91
N GLN A 37 3.67 -11.81 -4.16
CA GLN A 37 3.34 -13.22 -3.99
C GLN A 37 2.98 -13.56 -2.54
N THR A 38 3.68 -12.96 -1.56
CA THR A 38 3.34 -13.11 -0.13
C THR A 38 1.95 -12.57 0.17
N TYR A 39 1.62 -11.39 -0.36
CA TYR A 39 0.32 -10.75 -0.15
C TYR A 39 -0.84 -11.55 -0.79
N ILE A 40 -0.69 -11.98 -2.05
CA ILE A 40 -1.80 -12.65 -2.75
C ILE A 40 -2.08 -14.05 -2.21
N ASN A 41 -1.05 -14.79 -1.77
CA ASN A 41 -1.20 -16.16 -1.29
C ASN A 41 -1.57 -16.25 0.20
N GLY A 42 -1.37 -15.17 0.97
CA GLY A 42 -1.77 -15.09 2.37
C GLY A 42 -2.98 -14.17 2.56
N PRO A 43 -2.77 -12.88 2.93
CA PRO A 43 -3.85 -11.97 3.31
C PRO A 43 -5.03 -11.89 2.32
N LEU A 44 -4.75 -11.75 1.03
CA LEU A 44 -5.80 -11.62 0.01
C LEU A 44 -6.59 -12.92 -0.15
N ARG A 45 -5.89 -14.06 -0.21
CA ARG A 45 -6.52 -15.37 -0.32
C ARG A 45 -7.46 -15.65 0.85
N GLU A 46 -7.00 -15.40 2.07
CA GLU A 46 -7.82 -15.57 3.29
C GLU A 46 -9.04 -14.65 3.30
N GLN A 47 -8.88 -13.39 2.87
CA GLN A 47 -9.99 -12.47 2.72
C GLN A 47 -11.01 -12.98 1.68
N ALA A 48 -10.55 -13.36 0.48
CA ALA A 48 -11.43 -13.81 -0.59
C ALA A 48 -12.23 -15.06 -0.20
N LEU A 49 -11.62 -16.01 0.53
CA LEU A 49 -12.33 -17.18 1.08
C LEU A 49 -13.46 -16.77 2.04
N ARG A 50 -13.20 -15.81 2.94
CA ARG A 50 -14.23 -15.28 3.87
C ARG A 50 -15.35 -14.54 3.15
N GLU A 51 -15.05 -13.92 2.01
CA GLU A 51 -16.03 -13.25 1.15
C GLU A 51 -16.77 -14.22 0.21
N GLY A 52 -16.49 -15.53 0.31
CA GLY A 52 -17.23 -16.58 -0.40
C GLY A 52 -16.66 -16.95 -1.77
N VAL A 53 -15.47 -16.47 -2.13
CA VAL A 53 -14.77 -16.93 -3.34
C VAL A 53 -14.34 -18.39 -3.14
N SER A 54 -14.65 -19.25 -4.11
CA SER A 54 -14.32 -20.67 -4.00
C SER A 54 -12.81 -20.90 -4.01
N ALA A 55 -12.32 -21.86 -3.21
CA ALA A 55 -10.91 -22.26 -3.22
C ALA A 55 -10.44 -22.64 -4.63
N ARG A 56 -11.29 -23.36 -5.38
CA ARG A 56 -11.03 -23.73 -6.79
C ARG A 56 -10.74 -22.50 -7.66
N THR A 57 -11.50 -21.41 -7.50
CA THR A 57 -11.27 -20.17 -8.25
C THR A 57 -9.93 -19.55 -7.87
N LEU A 58 -9.62 -19.49 -6.58
CA LEU A 58 -8.36 -18.90 -6.10
C LEU A 58 -7.14 -19.72 -6.57
N ASP A 59 -7.25 -21.05 -6.54
CA ASP A 59 -6.21 -21.97 -7.02
C ASP A 59 -5.97 -21.86 -8.53
N ALA A 60 -7.00 -21.50 -9.30
CA ALA A 60 -6.88 -21.30 -10.73
C ALA A 60 -6.33 -19.91 -11.09
N VAL A 61 -6.67 -18.87 -10.33
CA VAL A 61 -6.39 -17.48 -10.69
C VAL A 61 -5.10 -16.96 -10.06
N LEU A 62 -4.92 -17.10 -8.75
CA LEU A 62 -3.81 -16.47 -8.04
C LEU A 62 -2.42 -16.85 -8.60
N PRO A 63 -2.16 -18.11 -8.99
CA PRO A 63 -0.87 -18.49 -9.58
C PRO A 63 -0.56 -17.84 -10.93
N SER A 64 -1.58 -17.29 -11.61
CA SER A 64 -1.41 -16.59 -12.89
C SER A 64 -1.06 -15.10 -12.73
N LEU A 65 -1.15 -14.57 -11.51
CA LEU A 65 -0.90 -13.16 -11.24
C LEU A 65 0.57 -12.92 -10.92
N THR A 66 1.12 -11.86 -11.49
CA THR A 66 2.47 -11.38 -11.22
C THR A 66 2.44 -9.90 -10.90
N TYR A 67 3.47 -9.43 -10.21
CA TYR A 67 3.66 -8.01 -9.99
C TYR A 67 3.86 -7.29 -11.33
N ASN A 68 3.15 -6.17 -11.53
CA ASN A 68 3.30 -5.34 -12.73
C ASN A 68 3.65 -3.90 -12.35
N PRO A 69 4.94 -3.50 -12.44
CA PRO A 69 5.37 -2.14 -12.06
C PRO A 69 4.69 -1.07 -12.92
N ARG A 70 4.34 -1.39 -14.17
CA ARG A 70 3.71 -0.43 -15.08
C ARG A 70 2.33 0.00 -14.61
N VAL A 71 1.57 -0.90 -13.97
CA VAL A 71 0.25 -0.56 -13.40
C VAL A 71 0.41 0.43 -12.25
N ILE A 72 1.43 0.26 -11.41
CA ILE A 72 1.70 1.14 -10.26
C ILE A 72 2.16 2.53 -10.72
N GLU A 73 3.01 2.60 -11.73
CA GLU A 73 3.40 3.87 -12.36
C GLU A 73 2.17 4.60 -12.91
N LEU A 74 1.34 3.90 -13.70
CA LEU A 74 0.15 4.49 -14.30
C LEU A 74 -0.90 4.93 -13.28
N ASP A 75 -1.00 4.24 -12.13
CA ASP A 75 -1.88 4.63 -11.02
C ASP A 75 -1.39 5.91 -10.33
N ARG A 76 -0.09 6.00 -10.05
CA ARG A 76 0.53 7.20 -9.47
C ARG A 76 0.42 8.42 -10.38
N ASP A 77 0.44 8.19 -11.68
CA ASP A 77 0.34 9.24 -12.70
C ASP A 77 -1.12 9.61 -13.06
N GLN A 78 -2.14 9.09 -12.35
CA GLN A 78 -3.52 9.43 -12.66
C GLN A 78 -3.81 10.93 -12.43
N PRO A 79 -4.40 11.62 -13.43
CA PRO A 79 -4.83 13.00 -13.28
C PRO A 79 -5.97 13.11 -12.25
N GLY A 80 -6.00 14.21 -11.49
CA GLY A 80 -7.00 14.45 -10.44
C GLY A 80 -6.48 14.28 -9.01
N SER A 81 -5.29 13.69 -8.83
CA SER A 81 -4.55 13.67 -7.56
C SER A 81 -3.93 15.05 -7.21
N SER A 82 -3.74 15.92 -8.21
CA SER A 82 -3.14 17.26 -8.05
C SER A 82 -4.06 18.37 -8.54
N THR A 83 -3.88 19.59 -8.00
CA THR A 83 -4.64 20.81 -8.38
C THR A 83 -4.15 21.42 -9.70
N ALA A 84 -3.81 20.59 -10.68
CA ALA A 84 -3.32 21.06 -11.97
C ALA A 84 -4.43 21.79 -12.76
N ALA A 85 -4.01 22.66 -13.69
CA ALA A 85 -4.93 23.36 -14.57
C ALA A 85 -5.73 22.36 -15.44
N ILE A 86 -7.01 22.65 -15.64
CA ILE A 86 -7.89 21.83 -16.48
C ILE A 86 -7.36 21.86 -17.93
N PRO A 87 -7.06 20.70 -18.54
CA PRO A 87 -6.58 20.66 -19.92
C PRO A 87 -7.63 21.19 -20.92
N ALA A 88 -7.16 21.82 -22.00
CA ALA A 88 -8.04 22.24 -23.09
C ALA A 88 -8.72 21.03 -23.75
N PHE A 89 -10.03 21.13 -23.98
CA PHE A 89 -10.80 20.03 -24.56
C PHE A 89 -10.57 19.83 -26.07
N ALA A 90 -10.33 20.91 -26.83
CA ALA A 90 -10.27 20.86 -28.29
C ALA A 90 -9.26 19.83 -28.85
N PRO A 91 -8.01 19.68 -28.32
CA PRO A 91 -7.09 18.63 -28.75
C PRO A 91 -7.57 17.21 -28.46
N TYR A 92 -8.32 17.00 -27.38
CA TYR A 92 -8.91 15.70 -27.08
C TYR A 92 -10.01 15.36 -28.10
N LYS A 93 -10.91 16.29 -28.38
CA LYS A 93 -11.97 16.14 -29.39
C LYS A 93 -11.41 15.74 -30.75
N ALA A 94 -10.36 16.43 -31.23
CA ALA A 94 -9.77 16.17 -32.54
C ALA A 94 -9.20 14.73 -32.69
N ARG A 95 -8.74 14.10 -31.60
CA ARG A 95 -8.20 12.73 -31.61
C ARG A 95 -9.24 11.62 -31.45
N HIS A 96 -10.46 11.97 -31.05
CA HIS A 96 -11.51 10.99 -30.70
C HIS A 96 -12.77 11.13 -31.54
N VAL A 97 -13.04 12.33 -32.07
CA VAL A 97 -14.15 12.63 -32.98
C VAL A 97 -13.57 12.85 -34.37
N ASP A 98 -12.95 11.80 -34.90
CA ASP A 98 -12.34 11.78 -36.22
C ASP A 98 -13.13 10.87 -37.18
N ALA A 99 -12.92 11.07 -38.50
CA ALA A 99 -13.64 10.32 -39.53
C ALA A 99 -13.35 8.81 -39.48
N ALA A 100 -12.15 8.40 -39.03
CA ALA A 100 -11.77 6.99 -38.99
C ALA A 100 -12.52 6.22 -37.88
N ARG A 101 -12.87 6.88 -36.78
CA ARG A 101 -13.72 6.33 -35.72
C ARG A 101 -15.20 6.40 -36.04
N ILE A 102 -15.66 7.47 -36.70
CA ILE A 102 -17.08 7.67 -37.04
C ILE A 102 -17.56 6.66 -38.09
N ASN A 103 -16.71 6.28 -39.04
CA ASN A 103 -17.09 5.45 -40.18
C ASN A 103 -16.78 3.95 -40.00
N ARG A 104 -16.55 3.48 -38.77
CA ARG A 104 -16.43 2.04 -38.44
C ARG A 104 -17.75 1.51 -37.91
#